data_AF-A0A973SUD7-F1
#
_entry.id   AF-A0A973SUD7-F1
#
_cell.length_a   1.000
_cell.length_b   1.000
_cell.length_c   1.000
_cell.angle_alpha   90.00
_cell.angle_beta   90.00
_cell.angle_gamma   90.00
#
_symmetry.space_group_name_H-M   'P 1'
#
loop_
_entity.id
_entity.type
_entity.pdbx_description
1 polymer ?
#
loop_
_entity_poly.entity_id
_entity_poly.type
_entity_poly.pdbx_seq_one_letter_code
_entity_poly.pdbx_strand_id
1 'polypeptide(L)'
;MSEEPKPRACAWCGATFRPGTIGRAAVYCRRSCRQRAYEARREAQRIEYALAMAAADSSRDERPGRSDSTRDETESGQPPAPTLPDPRDGWVRSPDEVEAQLRELEARRAAPPAPRVRRRLAAPADPTLFEPEGDSAGGSRGGASGTANDTHPGHGETGTDTE
;
A
#
# COMPACT_ATOMS: atom_id res chain seq x y z
N MET A 1 -37.01 -27.16 -19.22
CA MET A 1 -36.56 -26.38 -20.38
C MET A 1 -35.32 -25.63 -19.94
N SER A 2 -34.13 -26.01 -20.44
CA SER A 2 -32.88 -25.36 -20.06
C SER A 2 -32.76 -24.04 -20.83
N GLU A 3 -32.84 -22.91 -20.14
CA GLU A 3 -32.60 -21.60 -20.77
C GLU A 3 -31.11 -21.49 -21.12
N GLU A 4 -30.80 -21.42 -22.41
CA GLU A 4 -29.45 -21.16 -22.88
C GLU A 4 -29.04 -19.72 -22.52
N PRO A 5 -27.86 -19.50 -21.89
CA PRO A 5 -27.48 -18.18 -21.43
C PRO A 5 -27.22 -17.24 -22.60
N LYS A 6 -28.04 -16.18 -22.67
CA LYS A 6 -27.90 -15.10 -23.65
C LYS A 6 -26.54 -14.39 -23.48
N PRO A 7 -25.83 -14.07 -24.58
CA PRO A 7 -24.61 -13.28 -24.50
C PRO A 7 -24.87 -11.92 -23.84
N ARG A 8 -23.94 -11.48 -22.98
CA ARG A 8 -23.97 -10.20 -22.26
C ARG A 8 -22.69 -9.41 -22.50
N ALA A 9 -22.77 -8.09 -22.41
CA ALA A 9 -21.58 -7.23 -22.46
C ALA A 9 -20.90 -7.15 -21.09
N CYS A 10 -19.57 -7.16 -21.07
CA CYS A 10 -18.78 -6.96 -19.86
C CYS A 10 -18.92 -5.51 -19.37
N ALA A 11 -19.26 -5.33 -18.09
CA ALA A 11 -19.41 -3.99 -17.52
C ALA A 11 -18.10 -3.17 -17.44
N TRP A 12 -16.93 -3.81 -17.60
CA TRP A 12 -15.63 -3.13 -17.56
C TRP A 12 -15.07 -2.83 -18.95
N CYS A 13 -14.98 -3.85 -19.82
CA CYS A 13 -14.35 -3.70 -21.14
C CYS A 13 -15.35 -3.68 -22.31
N GLY A 14 -16.65 -3.83 -22.06
CA GLY A 14 -17.69 -3.89 -23.09
C GLY A 14 -17.74 -5.18 -23.90
N ALA A 15 -16.73 -6.04 -23.84
CA ALA A 15 -16.67 -7.26 -24.63
C ALA A 15 -17.86 -8.20 -24.35
N THR A 16 -18.44 -8.76 -25.40
CA THR A 16 -19.52 -9.74 -25.31
C THR A 16 -18.98 -11.08 -24.79
N PHE A 17 -19.67 -11.68 -23.82
CA PHE A 17 -19.34 -13.00 -23.28
C PHE A 17 -20.60 -13.78 -22.92
N ARG A 18 -20.49 -15.11 -22.90
CA ARG A 18 -21.57 -16.00 -22.48
C ARG A 18 -21.44 -16.25 -20.98
N PRO A 19 -22.37 -15.75 -20.13
CA PRO A 19 -22.33 -16.04 -18.70
C PRO A 19 -22.58 -17.52 -18.45
N GLY A 20 -22.01 -18.06 -17.36
CA GLY A 20 -22.26 -19.44 -16.94
C GLY A 20 -23.74 -19.67 -16.59
N THR A 21 -24.17 -20.92 -16.68
CA THR A 21 -25.56 -21.36 -16.44
C THR A 21 -25.91 -21.51 -14.96
N ILE A 22 -24.90 -21.70 -14.10
CA ILE A 22 -25.11 -22.05 -12.69
C ILE A 22 -24.84 -20.83 -11.80
N GLY A 23 -25.84 -20.43 -11.02
CA GLY A 23 -25.74 -19.39 -10.01
C GLY A 23 -26.03 -17.97 -10.50
N ARG A 24 -25.46 -16.97 -9.84
CA ARG A 24 -25.67 -15.56 -10.21
C ARG A 24 -25.04 -15.26 -11.56
N ALA A 25 -25.79 -14.56 -12.42
CA ALA A 25 -25.31 -14.14 -13.73
C ALA A 25 -24.02 -13.33 -13.61
N ALA A 26 -22.96 -13.77 -14.31
CA ALA A 26 -21.70 -13.06 -14.37
C ALA A 26 -21.88 -11.69 -15.05
N VAL A 27 -21.20 -10.68 -14.50
CA VAL A 27 -21.21 -9.28 -14.98
C VAL A 27 -19.93 -8.93 -15.75
N TYR A 28 -18.86 -9.68 -15.50
CA TYR A 28 -17.54 -9.46 -16.09
C TYR A 28 -17.13 -10.68 -16.89
N CYS A 29 -16.50 -10.46 -18.04
CA CYS A 29 -16.06 -11.56 -18.91
C CYS A 29 -14.90 -12.38 -18.32
N ARG A 30 -14.09 -11.79 -17.42
CA ARG A 30 -12.88 -12.39 -16.83
C ARG A 30 -12.63 -11.88 -15.42
N ARG A 31 -11.87 -12.64 -14.63
CA ARG A 31 -11.45 -12.24 -13.27
C ARG A 31 -10.65 -10.94 -13.26
N SER A 32 -9.79 -10.72 -14.26
CA SER A 32 -9.01 -9.48 -14.40
C SER A 32 -9.89 -8.24 -14.56
N CYS A 33 -10.97 -8.31 -15.35
CA CYS A 33 -11.92 -7.21 -15.51
C CYS A 33 -12.65 -6.90 -14.19
N ARG A 34 -13.01 -7.93 -13.42
CA ARG A 34 -13.58 -7.77 -12.08
C ARG A 34 -12.60 -7.09 -11.13
N GLN A 35 -11.32 -7.48 -11.18
CA GLN A 35 -10.27 -6.90 -10.34
C GLN A 35 -10.06 -5.42 -10.66
N ARG A 36 -9.89 -5.07 -11.93
CA ARG A 36 -9.74 -3.67 -12.36
C ARG A 36 -10.95 -2.80 -11.99
N ALA A 37 -12.16 -3.33 -12.14
CA ALA A 37 -13.36 -2.62 -11.71
C ALA A 37 -13.40 -2.39 -10.18
N TYR A 38 -12.87 -3.32 -9.39
CA TYR A 38 -12.73 -3.14 -7.94
C TYR A 38 -11.67 -2.08 -7.60
N GLU A 39 -10.51 -2.13 -8.25
CA GLU A 39 -9.43 -1.16 -8.08
C GLU A 39 -9.87 0.24 -8.47
N ALA A 40 -10.54 0.42 -9.61
CA ALA A 40 -11.07 1.70 -10.04
C ALA A 40 -12.04 2.30 -9.01
N ARG A 41 -12.94 1.48 -8.45
CA ARG A 41 -13.85 1.94 -7.38
C ARG A 41 -13.09 2.32 -6.10
N ARG A 42 -12.08 1.54 -5.72
CA ARG A 42 -11.25 1.83 -4.53
C ARG A 42 -10.43 3.09 -4.72
N GLU A 43 -9.92 3.33 -5.92
CA GLU A 43 -9.16 4.53 -6.24
C GLU A 43 -10.05 5.76 -6.22
N ALA A 44 -11.24 5.70 -6.84
CA ALA A 44 -12.23 6.77 -6.74
C ALA A 44 -12.57 7.11 -5.27
N GLN A 45 -12.80 6.10 -4.42
CA GLN A 45 -13.04 6.31 -2.99
C GLN A 45 -11.87 6.98 -2.27
N ARG A 46 -10.62 6.63 -2.62
CA ARG A 46 -9.43 7.27 -2.02
C ARG A 46 -9.34 8.73 -2.43
N ILE A 47 -9.59 9.03 -3.70
CA ILE A 47 -9.58 10.40 -4.23
C ILE A 47 -10.68 11.23 -3.57
N GLU A 48 -11.91 10.69 -3.50
CA GLU A 48 -13.03 11.35 -2.81
C GLU A 48 -12.71 11.66 -1.35
N TYR A 49 -12.13 10.69 -0.63
CA TYR A 49 -11.70 10.89 0.76
C TYR A 49 -10.60 11.96 0.89
N ALA A 50 -9.60 11.93 -0.01
CA ALA A 50 -8.53 12.93 0.00
C ALA A 50 -9.06 14.35 -0.28
N LEU A 51 -9.99 14.49 -1.22
CA LEU A 51 -10.65 15.76 -1.51
C LEU A 51 -11.48 16.25 -0.33
N ALA A 52 -12.21 15.36 0.35
CA ALA A 52 -12.96 15.71 1.55
C ALA A 52 -12.05 16.21 2.68
N MET A 53 -10.90 15.55 2.89
CA MET A 53 -9.91 15.98 3.89
C MET A 53 -9.26 17.32 3.52
N ALA A 54 -8.89 17.51 2.25
CA ALA A 54 -8.32 18.76 1.78
C ALA A 54 -9.33 19.94 1.90
N ALA A 55 -10.61 19.69 1.60
CA ALA A 55 -11.67 20.67 1.79
C ALA A 55 -11.89 21.00 3.27
N ALA A 56 -11.83 20.01 4.17
CA ALA A 56 -11.94 20.23 5.60
C ALA A 56 -10.77 21.07 6.14
N ASP A 57 -9.55 20.81 5.70
CA ASP A 57 -8.35 21.58 6.08
C ASP A 57 -8.42 23.02 5.55
N SER A 58 -8.80 23.19 4.28
CA SER A 58 -8.97 24.53 3.67
C SER A 58 -10.06 25.35 4.36
N SER A 59 -11.13 24.72 4.87
CA SER A 59 -12.19 25.42 5.63
C SER A 59 -11.69 26.00 6.96
N ARG A 60 -10.56 25.52 7.47
CA ARG A 60 -10.02 25.95 8.76
C ARG A 60 -9.26 27.28 8.68
N ASP A 61 -8.61 27.57 7.55
CA ASP A 61 -7.86 28.80 7.31
C ASP A 61 -8.75 29.97 6.87
N GLU A 62 -9.90 29.70 6.25
CA GLU A 62 -10.93 30.70 5.91
C GLU A 62 -11.85 31.00 7.12
N ARG A 63 -11.31 31.25 8.32
CA ARG A 63 -12.08 31.98 9.34
C ARG A 63 -12.01 33.47 8.97
N PRO A 64 -13.09 34.11 8.49
CA PRO A 64 -13.08 35.53 8.21
C PRO A 64 -12.68 36.27 9.49
N GLY A 65 -11.76 37.22 9.32
CA GLY A 65 -11.01 37.86 10.38
C GLY A 65 -11.75 38.01 11.71
N ARG A 66 -11.18 37.39 12.74
CA ARG A 66 -11.23 37.96 14.10
C ARG A 66 -10.18 39.08 14.17
N SER A 67 -10.30 40.03 13.27
CA SER A 67 -9.42 41.19 13.11
C SER A 67 -10.27 42.44 12.87
N ASP A 68 -11.27 42.62 13.73
CA ASP A 68 -11.87 43.92 14.03
C ASP A 68 -12.23 43.93 15.52
N SER A 69 -11.21 43.85 16.36
CA SER A 69 -11.32 44.47 17.69
C SER A 69 -10.60 45.81 17.57
N THR A 70 -11.30 46.75 16.93
CA THR A 70 -10.95 48.15 16.96
C THR A 70 -10.91 48.59 18.42
N ARG A 71 -9.70 48.91 18.90
CA ARG A 71 -9.39 50.08 19.72
C ARG A 71 -10.55 50.61 20.59
N ASP A 72 -10.47 50.39 21.90
CA ASP A 72 -10.79 51.42 22.89
C ASP A 72 -9.78 51.31 24.04
N GLU A 73 -9.44 52.44 24.62
CA GLU A 73 -8.15 52.73 25.24
C GLU A 73 -8.12 52.29 26.70
N THR A 74 -7.01 51.69 27.13
CA THR A 74 -6.59 51.78 28.53
C THR A 74 -5.09 51.56 28.60
N GLU A 75 -4.39 52.69 28.48
CA GLU A 75 -3.11 52.93 29.14
C GLU A 75 -3.14 52.32 30.55
N SER A 76 -2.41 51.23 30.74
CA SER A 76 -2.15 50.65 32.06
C SER A 76 -0.78 50.00 31.99
N GLY A 77 0.18 50.60 32.69
CA GLY A 77 1.60 50.31 32.62
C GLY A 77 1.93 48.83 32.80
N GLN A 78 2.11 48.14 31.67
CA GLN A 78 2.64 46.80 31.63
C GLN A 78 4.17 46.90 31.48
N PRO A 79 4.97 46.30 32.38
CA PRO A 79 6.43 46.27 32.22
C PRO A 79 6.78 45.58 30.89
N PRO A 80 7.90 45.95 30.23
CA PRO A 80 8.25 45.39 28.93
C PRO A 80 8.30 43.86 29.03
N ALA A 81 7.43 43.20 28.28
CA ALA A 81 7.44 41.75 28.18
C ALA A 81 8.82 41.30 27.66
N PRO A 82 9.39 40.20 28.18
CA PRO A 82 10.56 39.62 27.54
C PRO A 82 10.19 39.32 26.08
N THR A 83 11.02 39.77 25.14
CA THR A 83 10.92 39.42 23.72
C THR A 83 10.98 37.90 23.60
N LEU A 84 9.81 37.27 23.53
CA LEU A 84 9.69 35.89 23.10
C LEU A 84 10.20 35.84 21.66
N PRO A 85 11.10 34.89 21.32
CA PRO A 85 11.54 34.72 19.93
C PRO A 85 10.33 34.48 19.04
N ASP A 86 10.37 35.04 17.82
CA ASP A 86 9.28 34.91 16.84
C ASP A 86 8.99 33.41 16.63
N PRO A 87 7.72 32.95 16.69
CA PRO A 87 7.39 31.55 16.42
C PRO A 87 7.85 31.06 15.03
N ARG A 88 8.23 31.97 14.12
CA ARG A 88 8.87 31.65 12.83
C ARG A 88 10.38 31.36 12.94
N ASP A 89 11.05 31.84 13.98
CA ASP A 89 12.50 31.68 14.19
C ASP A 89 12.91 30.27 14.67
N GLY A 90 11.95 29.38 14.94
CA GLY A 90 12.23 28.03 15.45
C GLY A 90 11.92 26.87 14.50
N TRP A 91 11.18 27.12 13.40
CA TRP A 91 10.65 26.05 12.54
C TRP A 91 11.18 26.05 11.11
N VAL A 92 11.75 27.17 10.65
CA VAL A 92 12.42 27.22 9.34
C VAL A 92 13.85 26.76 9.53
N ARG A 93 14.11 25.46 9.34
CA ARG A 93 15.46 25.02 8.99
C ARG A 93 15.87 25.81 7.75
N SER A 94 17.05 26.41 7.76
CA SER A 94 17.47 27.23 6.62
C SER A 94 17.34 26.42 5.33
N PRO A 95 16.95 27.02 4.19
CA PRO A 95 16.85 26.30 2.92
C PRO A 95 18.12 25.48 2.61
N ASP A 96 19.28 26.01 2.98
CA ASP A 96 20.58 25.35 2.84
C ASP A 96 20.72 24.09 3.74
N GLU A 97 20.19 24.11 4.96
CA GLU A 97 20.17 22.92 5.85
C GLU A 97 19.27 21.81 5.30
N VAL A 98 18.13 22.19 4.72
CA VAL A 98 17.21 21.23 4.09
C VAL A 98 17.88 20.59 2.89
N GLU A 99 18.57 21.38 2.06
CA GLU A 99 19.29 20.88 0.90
C GLU A 99 20.47 19.97 1.29
N ALA A 100 21.21 20.32 2.34
CA ALA A 100 22.27 19.48 2.90
C ALA A 100 21.74 18.13 3.40
N GLN A 101 20.60 18.13 4.12
CA GLN A 101 19.96 16.90 4.60
C GLN A 101 19.46 16.01 3.46
N LEU A 102 18.94 16.60 2.39
CA LEU A 102 18.50 15.86 1.23
C LEU A 102 19.69 15.18 0.53
N ARG A 103 20.81 15.90 0.38
CA ARG A 103 22.06 15.36 -0.19
C ARG A 103 22.63 14.21 0.65
N GLU A 104 22.56 14.31 1.98
CA GLU A 104 22.98 13.21 2.87
C GLU A 104 22.08 11.98 2.74
N LEU A 105 20.76 12.17 2.66
CA LEU A 105 19.81 11.07 2.45
C LEU A 105 20.00 10.37 1.10
N GLU A 106 20.25 11.13 0.04
CA GLU A 106 20.56 10.59 -1.28
C GLU A 106 21.87 9.80 -1.27
N ALA A 107 22.92 10.31 -0.61
CA ALA A 107 24.17 9.57 -0.44
C ALA A 107 23.98 8.24 0.30
N ARG A 108 23.16 8.23 1.36
CA ARG A 108 22.81 7.01 2.10
C ARG A 108 22.00 6.02 1.28
N ARG A 109 21.16 6.50 0.35
CA ARG A 109 20.39 5.66 -0.57
C ARG A 109 21.22 5.10 -1.71
N ALA A 110 22.18 5.89 -2.22
CA ALA A 110 23.11 5.47 -3.28
C ALA A 110 24.19 4.50 -2.77
N ALA A 111 24.49 4.52 -1.47
CA ALA A 111 25.42 3.58 -0.87
C ALA A 111 24.91 2.14 -1.04
N PRO A 112 25.70 1.22 -1.63
CA PRO A 112 25.31 -0.17 -1.73
C PRO A 112 25.14 -0.74 -0.30
N PRO A 113 24.12 -1.60 -0.09
CA PRO A 113 23.93 -2.20 1.22
C PRO A 113 25.20 -2.95 1.62
N ALA A 114 25.70 -2.68 2.83
CA ALA A 114 26.87 -3.34 3.36
C ALA A 114 26.73 -4.87 3.19
N PRO A 115 27.80 -5.58 2.79
CA PRO A 115 27.74 -7.01 2.57
C PRO A 115 27.28 -7.68 3.87
N ARG A 116 26.07 -8.22 3.86
CA ARG A 116 25.55 -8.99 4.97
C ARG A 116 26.37 -10.27 5.03
N VAL A 117 27.39 -10.30 5.89
CA VAL A 117 28.05 -11.54 6.28
C VAL A 117 26.96 -12.41 6.91
N ARG A 118 26.48 -13.41 6.14
CA ARG A 118 25.56 -14.42 6.65
C ARG A 118 26.33 -15.20 7.71
N ARG A 119 26.25 -14.75 8.97
CA ARG A 119 26.55 -15.59 10.12
C ARG A 119 25.64 -16.79 9.98
N ARG A 120 26.20 -17.97 9.65
CA ARG A 120 25.47 -19.23 9.73
C ARG A 120 25.11 -19.41 11.20
N LEU A 121 23.92 -18.98 11.58
CA LEU A 121 23.29 -19.43 12.80
C LEU A 121 23.11 -20.94 12.62
N ALA A 122 23.77 -21.72 13.47
CA ALA A 122 23.55 -23.15 13.55
C ALA A 122 22.04 -23.39 13.71
N ALA A 123 21.51 -24.34 12.93
CA ALA A 123 20.11 -24.69 13.01
C ALA A 123 19.76 -25.02 14.47
N PRO A 124 18.71 -24.42 15.07
CA PRO A 124 18.22 -24.91 16.35
C PRO A 124 17.80 -26.37 16.14
N ALA A 125 18.28 -27.25 17.01
CA ALA A 125 17.88 -28.65 17.01
C ALA A 125 16.35 -28.73 17.10
N ASP A 126 15.75 -29.53 16.22
CA ASP A 126 14.32 -29.82 16.24
C ASP A 126 13.91 -30.30 17.65
N PRO A 127 12.97 -29.63 18.34
CA PRO A 127 12.32 -30.22 19.49
C PRO A 127 11.34 -31.27 18.97
N THR A 128 11.81 -32.51 18.80
CA THR A 128 10.94 -33.69 18.72
C THR A 128 10.33 -33.90 20.11
N LEU A 129 9.24 -33.19 20.40
CA LEU A 129 8.42 -33.42 21.59
C LEU A 129 6.93 -33.32 21.23
N PHE A 130 6.49 -34.26 20.40
CA PHE A 130 5.11 -34.74 20.43
C PHE A 130 5.17 -36.24 20.17
N GLU A 131 5.23 -37.01 21.26
CA GLU A 131 4.89 -38.43 21.22
C GLU A 131 3.37 -38.55 21.03
N PRO A 132 2.88 -39.26 20.00
CA PRO A 132 1.47 -39.62 19.93
C PRO A 132 1.27 -40.92 20.71
N GLU A 133 0.88 -40.80 21.99
CA GLU A 133 0.22 -41.91 22.69
C GLU A 133 -1.19 -42.08 22.12
N GLY A 134 -1.54 -43.35 21.87
CA GLY A 134 -2.45 -43.74 20.81
C GLY A 134 -3.95 -43.77 21.12
N ASP A 135 -4.60 -44.47 20.19
CA ASP A 135 -5.90 -45.12 20.26
C ASP A 135 -7.14 -44.30 19.84
N SER A 136 -7.55 -44.48 18.58
CA SER A 136 -8.86 -45.11 18.27
C SER A 136 -9.13 -45.16 16.76
N ALA A 137 -8.98 -46.37 16.22
CA ALA A 137 -9.80 -47.03 15.20
C ALA A 137 -10.51 -46.21 14.10
N GLY A 138 -10.21 -46.56 12.84
CA GLY A 138 -11.26 -46.78 11.83
C GLY A 138 -10.99 -46.26 10.42
N GLY A 139 -10.89 -47.19 9.45
CA GLY A 139 -11.16 -46.94 8.03
C GLY A 139 -9.93 -46.55 7.19
N SER A 140 -9.13 -47.48 6.70
CA SER A 140 -9.38 -48.26 5.48
C SER A 140 -9.48 -47.41 4.18
N ARG A 141 -8.40 -47.48 3.39
CA ARG A 141 -8.30 -47.68 1.92
C ARG A 141 -7.57 -46.57 1.13
N GLY A 142 -6.42 -46.98 0.57
CA GLY A 142 -5.90 -46.64 -0.75
C GLY A 142 -5.48 -45.19 -0.97
N GLY A 143 -4.28 -44.86 -1.43
CA GLY A 143 -3.36 -45.59 -2.29
C GLY A 143 -2.83 -44.62 -3.34
N ALA A 144 -1.54 -44.78 -3.69
CA ALA A 144 -0.81 -44.18 -4.81
C ALA A 144 -0.56 -42.65 -4.74
N SER A 145 0.67 -42.17 -4.51
CA SER A 145 1.90 -42.26 -5.31
C SER A 145 1.99 -41.21 -6.43
N GLY A 146 3.01 -40.34 -6.30
CA GLY A 146 3.72 -39.70 -7.42
C GLY A 146 3.15 -38.34 -7.86
N THR A 147 3.93 -37.32 -8.22
CA THR A 147 5.37 -37.25 -8.51
C THR A 147 5.82 -35.77 -8.54
N ALA A 148 7.06 -35.54 -8.09
CA ALA A 148 8.04 -34.59 -8.62
C ALA A 148 7.60 -33.13 -8.92
N ASN A 149 7.97 -32.20 -8.03
CA ASN A 149 8.27 -30.83 -8.46
C ASN A 149 9.72 -30.80 -8.96
N ASP A 150 9.84 -30.84 -10.27
CA ASP A 150 11.10 -30.76 -10.99
C ASP A 150 11.65 -29.33 -10.97
N THR A 151 12.95 -29.25 -10.78
CA THR A 151 13.76 -28.05 -10.61
C THR A 151 14.30 -27.64 -11.97
N HIS A 152 14.01 -26.42 -12.44
CA HIS A 152 14.75 -25.81 -13.54
C HIS A 152 15.27 -24.42 -13.16
N PRO A 153 16.59 -24.25 -12.98
CA PRO A 153 17.28 -23.01 -13.24
C PRO A 153 17.73 -23.01 -14.72
N GLY A 154 17.28 -22.02 -15.49
CA GLY A 154 17.74 -21.77 -16.85
C GLY A 154 18.49 -20.46 -16.92
N HIS A 155 19.82 -20.54 -16.99
CA HIS A 155 20.71 -19.50 -17.50
C HIS A 155 20.46 -19.28 -18.99
N GLY A 156 20.69 -18.06 -19.48
CA GLY A 156 20.55 -17.70 -20.89
C GLY A 156 20.95 -16.25 -21.17
N GLU A 157 22.23 -15.98 -21.01
CA GLU A 157 22.97 -14.85 -21.55
C GLU A 157 23.13 -14.95 -23.09
N THR A 158 22.98 -13.82 -23.79
CA THR A 158 23.51 -13.39 -25.12
C THR A 158 22.67 -12.16 -25.52
N GLY A 159 23.18 -10.96 -25.78
CA GLY A 159 24.36 -10.60 -26.56
C GLY A 159 23.94 -10.36 -28.01
N THR A 160 23.39 -9.18 -28.33
CA THR A 160 23.40 -8.62 -29.71
C THR A 160 23.51 -7.10 -29.66
N ASP A 161 24.73 -6.64 -29.90
CA ASP A 161 25.08 -5.39 -30.58
C ASP A 161 24.31 -5.32 -31.92
N THR A 162 23.71 -4.17 -32.23
CA THR A 162 23.41 -3.77 -33.62
C THR A 162 23.41 -2.24 -33.70
N GLU A 163 24.45 -1.75 -34.38
CA GLU A 163 24.68 -0.47 -35.09
C GLU A 163 24.13 0.85 -34.53
#